data_AF-A0A074X3G5-F1
#
_entry.id   AF-A0A074X3G5-F1
#
_cell.length_a   1.000
_cell.length_b   1.000
_cell.length_c   1.000
_cell.angle_alpha   90.00
_cell.angle_beta   90.00
_cell.angle_gamma   90.00
#
_symmetry.space_group_name_H-M   'P 1'
#
loop_
_entity.id
_entity.type
_entity.pdbx_description
1 polymer ?
#
loop_
_entity_poly.entity_id
_entity_poly.type
_entity_poly.pdbx_seq_one_letter_code
_entity_poly.pdbx_strand_id
1 'polypeptide(L)'
;PAGYSTSFTGQFGGLFAPNYLGYQQLSSYNTSACAAYCNARSDCNAFNIYFERTPVFIPDDSCPSPNAAATITCALYGSSVDASTATNIGQYRKDFMVVIQGSNGYNLNPAPASVSSFQGPNALDAVAYSSGIYLAQQYFSTYDVTQCSAACTAYTAKSKSTAQSNKASTYSPCNYFNVFNLTLNGQSQMMGCYLFSTSDAQNYDTYRTAKGSDGTVYNLTNSYGY
;
A
#
# COMPACT_ATOMS: atom_id res chain seq x y z
N PRO A 1 3.28 0.13 -0.79
CA PRO A 1 3.15 1.53 -0.35
C PRO A 1 1.75 1.75 0.18
N ALA A 2 1.59 2.67 1.14
CA ALA A 2 0.29 3.00 1.72
C ALA A 2 -0.74 3.32 0.63
N GLY A 3 -1.88 2.63 0.67
CA GLY A 3 -3.01 2.86 -0.24
C GLY A 3 -2.91 2.17 -1.59
N TYR A 4 -1.90 1.33 -1.83
CA TYR A 4 -1.73 0.61 -3.09
C TYR A 4 -1.59 -0.89 -2.87
N SER A 5 -2.12 -1.67 -3.81
CA SER A 5 -1.88 -3.11 -3.91
C SER A 5 -0.86 -3.41 -5.00
N THR A 6 0.00 -4.40 -4.73
CA THR A 6 0.93 -4.89 -5.75
C THR A 6 0.15 -5.68 -6.78
N SER A 7 0.25 -5.27 -8.05
CA SER A 7 -0.36 -5.96 -9.18
C SER A 7 0.57 -7.04 -9.74
N PHE A 8 1.85 -6.70 -9.91
CA PHE A 8 2.88 -7.63 -10.35
C PHE A 8 4.26 -7.15 -9.90
N THR A 9 5.22 -8.07 -9.93
CA THR A 9 6.62 -7.79 -9.62
C THR A 9 7.56 -8.45 -10.62
N GLY A 10 8.72 -7.84 -10.86
CA GLY A 10 9.84 -8.46 -11.57
C GLY A 10 9.64 -8.65 -13.07
N GLN A 11 8.79 -7.84 -13.72
CA GLN A 11 8.57 -7.93 -15.16
C GLN A 11 9.72 -7.33 -15.96
N PHE A 12 9.94 -7.87 -17.17
CA PHE A 12 11.06 -7.52 -18.05
C PHE A 12 10.80 -6.32 -19.00
N GLY A 13 9.79 -5.51 -18.68
CA GLY A 13 9.41 -4.35 -19.48
C GLY A 13 8.61 -3.33 -18.67
N GLY A 14 8.62 -2.09 -19.13
CA GLY A 14 7.66 -1.07 -18.71
C GLY A 14 6.29 -1.34 -19.32
N LEU A 15 5.30 -0.47 -19.06
CA LEU A 15 3.93 -0.77 -19.49
C LEU A 15 3.54 -0.05 -20.77
N PHE A 16 2.91 -0.80 -21.67
CA PHE A 16 1.96 -0.27 -22.63
C PHE A 16 0.55 -0.48 -22.07
N ALA A 17 0.10 0.47 -21.25
CA ALA A 17 -1.23 0.47 -20.66
C ALA A 17 -2.00 1.76 -21.05
N PRO A 18 -3.35 1.74 -21.06
CA PRO A 18 -4.15 2.93 -21.34
C PRO A 18 -3.90 4.07 -20.35
N ASN A 19 -4.23 5.29 -20.78
CA ASN A 19 -4.18 6.50 -19.94
C ASN A 19 -2.81 6.75 -19.30
N TYR A 20 -1.72 6.62 -20.07
CA TYR A 20 -0.39 6.99 -19.60
C TYR A 20 -0.33 8.49 -19.24
N LEU A 21 0.11 8.80 -18.03
CA LEU A 21 0.10 10.17 -17.47
C LEU A 21 1.50 10.82 -17.41
N GLY A 22 2.52 10.09 -17.87
CA GLY A 22 3.91 10.53 -17.83
C GLY A 22 4.74 9.77 -16.80
N TYR A 23 5.97 10.22 -16.60
CA TYR A 23 6.95 9.60 -15.72
C TYR A 23 7.83 10.61 -15.00
N GLN A 24 8.45 10.16 -13.92
CA GLN A 24 9.50 10.87 -13.22
C GLN A 24 10.66 9.93 -12.92
N GLN A 25 11.90 10.44 -13.05
CA GLN A 25 13.09 9.74 -12.56
C GLN A 25 13.25 9.95 -11.05
N LEU A 26 13.54 8.87 -10.34
CA LEU A 26 13.79 8.87 -8.91
C LEU A 26 15.28 8.66 -8.63
N SER A 27 15.78 9.25 -7.53
CA SER A 27 17.17 9.07 -7.08
C SER A 27 17.44 7.70 -6.46
N SER A 28 16.39 6.98 -6.06
CA SER A 28 16.45 5.66 -5.44
C SER A 28 15.19 4.87 -5.74
N TYR A 29 15.25 3.55 -5.55
CA TYR A 29 14.09 2.68 -5.75
C TYR A 29 13.14 2.83 -4.57
N ASN A 30 12.17 3.74 -4.68
CA ASN A 30 11.26 4.09 -3.60
C ASN A 30 9.81 4.11 -4.08
N THR A 31 9.09 3.03 -3.76
CA THR A 31 7.68 2.87 -4.11
C THR A 31 6.78 3.91 -3.43
N SER A 32 7.15 4.39 -2.24
CA SER A 32 6.39 5.41 -1.52
C SER A 32 6.53 6.79 -2.16
N ALA A 33 7.71 7.12 -2.68
CA ALA A 33 7.91 8.35 -3.47
C ALA A 33 7.11 8.30 -4.79
N CYS A 34 7.09 7.16 -5.47
CA CYS A 34 6.29 6.97 -6.68
C CYS A 34 4.77 7.03 -6.40
N ALA A 35 4.33 6.42 -5.29
CA ALA A 35 2.94 6.53 -4.82
C ALA A 35 2.57 7.97 -4.48
N ALA A 36 3.45 8.74 -3.82
CA ALA A 36 3.21 10.15 -3.55
C ALA A 36 3.10 10.99 -4.84
N TYR A 37 3.91 10.69 -5.84
CA TYR A 37 3.81 11.31 -7.16
C TYR A 37 2.46 11.00 -7.84
N CYS A 38 1.98 9.76 -7.76
CA CYS A 38 0.64 9.39 -8.22
C CYS A 38 -0.47 10.09 -7.43
N ASN A 39 -0.40 10.09 -6.09
CA ASN A 39 -1.39 10.72 -5.21
C ASN A 39 -1.51 12.23 -5.38
N ALA A 40 -0.47 12.90 -5.88
CA ALA A 40 -0.51 14.32 -6.22
C ALA A 40 -1.39 14.63 -7.44
N ARG A 41 -1.91 13.60 -8.12
CA ARG A 41 -2.77 13.70 -9.29
C ARG A 41 -4.10 12.98 -9.06
N SER A 42 -5.20 13.69 -9.28
CA SER A 42 -6.55 13.10 -9.16
C SER A 42 -6.89 12.10 -10.26
N ASP A 43 -6.17 12.12 -11.38
CA ASP A 43 -6.38 11.22 -12.52
C ASP A 43 -5.48 9.98 -12.49
N CYS A 44 -4.63 9.80 -11.47
CA CYS A 44 -3.73 8.67 -11.35
C CYS A 44 -4.39 7.51 -10.56
N ASN A 45 -4.40 6.32 -11.17
CA ASN A 45 -4.99 5.11 -10.59
C ASN A 45 -3.98 3.96 -10.43
N ALA A 46 -2.81 4.08 -11.06
CA ALA A 46 -1.76 3.09 -10.96
C ALA A 46 -0.39 3.69 -11.31
N PHE A 47 0.65 2.96 -10.94
CA PHE A 47 2.00 3.24 -11.41
C PHE A 47 2.81 1.96 -11.57
N ASN A 48 3.88 2.01 -12.35
CA ASN A 48 4.96 1.06 -12.23
C ASN A 48 6.29 1.77 -11.94
N ILE A 49 7.16 1.08 -11.22
CA ILE A 49 8.53 1.53 -10.96
C ILE A 49 9.51 0.48 -11.49
N TYR A 50 10.50 0.91 -12.25
CA TYR A 50 11.43 0.03 -12.97
C TYR A 50 12.82 0.65 -13.12
N PHE A 51 13.78 -0.20 -13.46
CA PHE A 51 15.12 0.23 -13.86
C PHE A 51 15.18 0.37 -15.38
N GLU A 52 15.81 1.44 -15.84
CA GLU A 52 16.08 1.66 -17.26
C GLU A 52 17.59 1.80 -17.50
N ARG A 53 18.10 1.10 -18.51
CA ARG A 53 19.42 1.35 -19.09
C ARG A 53 19.32 2.60 -19.95
N THR A 54 19.81 3.72 -19.44
CA THR A 54 19.74 5.03 -20.09
C THR A 54 21.14 5.46 -20.55
N PRO A 55 21.31 6.09 -21.72
CA PRO A 55 22.61 6.57 -22.15
C PRO A 55 23.03 7.82 -21.36
N VAL A 56 24.30 7.95 -21.01
CA VAL A 56 24.81 9.13 -20.24
C VAL A 56 24.82 10.43 -21.06
N PHE A 57 24.84 10.31 -22.39
CA PHE A 57 24.68 11.40 -23.35
C PHE A 57 23.64 11.01 -24.40
N ILE A 58 23.13 11.97 -25.16
CA ILE A 58 22.20 11.68 -26.26
C ILE A 58 22.98 10.93 -27.36
N PRO A 59 22.58 9.71 -27.76
CA PRO A 59 23.23 9.00 -28.86
C PRO A 59 23.04 9.73 -30.19
N ASP A 60 24.13 9.96 -30.92
CA ASP A 60 24.14 10.61 -32.24
C ASP A 60 25.21 10.00 -33.17
N ASP A 61 25.45 10.59 -34.35
CA ASP A 61 26.41 10.03 -35.31
C ASP A 61 27.87 10.12 -34.85
N SER A 62 28.18 11.00 -33.88
CA SER A 62 29.52 11.13 -33.29
C SER A 62 29.74 10.16 -32.12
N CYS A 63 28.66 9.77 -31.43
CA CYS A 63 28.67 8.78 -30.37
C CYS A 63 27.39 7.93 -30.41
N PRO A 64 27.31 6.92 -31.31
CA PRO A 64 26.07 6.19 -31.55
C PRO A 64 25.71 5.20 -30.44
N SER A 65 26.69 4.80 -29.61
CA SER A 65 26.48 3.94 -28.44
C SER A 65 27.30 4.45 -27.24
N PRO A 66 26.83 5.49 -26.53
CA PRO A 66 27.52 6.02 -25.35
C PRO A 66 27.48 5.05 -24.17
N ASN A 67 28.24 5.36 -23.12
CA ASN A 67 28.17 4.62 -21.85
C ASN A 67 26.75 4.63 -21.27
N ALA A 68 26.40 3.55 -20.58
CA ALA A 68 25.10 3.41 -19.94
C ALA A 68 25.15 3.80 -18.46
N ALA A 69 24.03 4.35 -17.98
CA ALA A 69 23.69 4.47 -16.58
C ALA A 69 22.39 3.70 -16.31
N ALA A 70 22.20 3.28 -15.05
CA ALA A 70 20.91 2.79 -14.59
C ALA A 70 20.11 3.95 -14.02
N THR A 71 18.91 4.19 -14.54
CA THR A 71 17.96 5.14 -13.98
C THR A 71 16.77 4.40 -13.39
N ILE A 72 16.09 5.03 -12.44
CA ILE A 72 14.91 4.48 -11.78
C ILE A 72 13.74 5.34 -12.21
N THR A 73 12.79 4.73 -12.89
CA THR A 73 11.66 5.45 -13.48
C THR A 73 10.38 5.04 -12.80
N CYS A 74 9.60 6.04 -12.39
CA CYS A 74 8.23 5.93 -11.91
C CYS A 74 7.30 6.43 -13.01
N ALA A 75 6.51 5.54 -13.61
CA ALA A 75 5.54 5.89 -14.65
C ALA A 75 4.11 5.74 -14.13
N LEU A 76 3.26 6.71 -14.44
CA LEU A 76 1.91 6.84 -13.92
C LEU A 76 0.86 6.49 -14.99
N TYR A 77 -0.26 5.92 -14.54
CA TYR A 77 -1.37 5.52 -15.40
C TYR A 77 -2.69 5.89 -14.74
N GLY A 78 -3.64 6.39 -15.54
CA GLY A 78 -5.02 6.64 -15.13
C GLY A 78 -5.92 5.42 -15.25
N SER A 79 -5.36 4.26 -15.56
CA SER A 79 -6.05 2.96 -15.58
C SER A 79 -5.35 1.98 -14.63
N SER A 80 -6.06 0.94 -14.20
CA SER A 80 -5.43 -0.18 -13.49
C SER A 80 -4.46 -0.91 -14.41
N VAL A 81 -3.35 -1.39 -13.86
CA VAL A 81 -2.31 -2.12 -14.59
C VAL A 81 -2.19 -3.55 -14.11
N ASP A 82 -1.75 -4.44 -14.98
CA ASP A 82 -1.41 -5.82 -14.69
C ASP A 82 -0.20 -6.29 -15.49
N ALA A 83 0.31 -7.49 -15.16
CA ALA A 83 1.52 -8.03 -15.76
C ALA A 83 1.46 -8.14 -17.29
N SER A 84 0.28 -8.33 -17.89
CA SER A 84 0.11 -8.45 -19.34
C SER A 84 0.42 -7.15 -20.08
N THR A 85 0.36 -6.01 -19.38
CA THR A 85 0.69 -4.70 -19.94
C THR A 85 2.20 -4.43 -19.96
N ALA A 86 3.03 -5.24 -19.30
CA ALA A 86 4.48 -5.07 -19.17
C ALA A 86 5.25 -5.51 -20.42
N THR A 87 4.92 -4.90 -21.56
CA THR A 87 5.41 -5.26 -22.91
C THR A 87 6.37 -4.23 -23.50
N ASN A 88 6.59 -3.08 -22.84
CA ASN A 88 7.58 -2.10 -23.28
C ASN A 88 8.99 -2.52 -22.86
N ILE A 89 9.68 -3.27 -23.72
CA ILE A 89 11.04 -3.76 -23.48
C ILE A 89 12.14 -2.71 -23.77
N GLY A 90 11.74 -1.48 -24.12
CA GLY A 90 12.64 -0.40 -24.54
C GLY A 90 12.78 -0.30 -26.05
N GLN A 91 13.77 0.49 -26.48
CA GLN A 91 13.94 0.86 -27.89
C GLN A 91 15.38 1.24 -28.21
N TYR A 92 15.76 1.08 -29.47
CA TYR A 92 17.02 1.62 -29.96
C TYR A 92 16.95 3.14 -30.10
N ARG A 93 18.03 3.80 -29.68
CA ARG A 93 18.36 5.20 -29.96
C ARG A 93 19.74 5.17 -30.63
N LYS A 94 19.79 5.28 -31.96
CA LYS A 94 20.98 4.92 -32.76
C LYS A 94 21.42 3.48 -32.41
N ASP A 95 22.67 3.27 -32.04
CA ASP A 95 23.23 1.96 -31.69
C ASP A 95 23.16 1.66 -30.19
N PHE A 96 22.48 2.52 -29.42
CA PHE A 96 22.23 2.31 -28.00
C PHE A 96 20.84 1.73 -27.77
N MET A 97 20.76 0.51 -27.23
CA MET A 97 19.48 -0.06 -26.78
C MET A 97 19.12 0.45 -25.39
N VAL A 98 18.04 1.22 -25.27
CA VAL A 98 17.39 1.46 -23.98
C VAL A 98 16.69 0.17 -23.59
N VAL A 99 16.95 -0.32 -22.39
CA VAL A 99 16.38 -1.57 -21.87
C VAL A 99 15.66 -1.28 -20.57
N ILE A 100 14.47 -1.84 -20.40
CA ILE A 100 13.71 -1.73 -19.16
C ILE A 100 13.71 -3.10 -18.45
N GLN A 101 13.95 -3.11 -17.14
CA GLN A 101 13.94 -4.33 -16.33
C GLN A 101 13.42 -4.09 -14.91
N GLY A 102 13.02 -5.18 -14.23
CA GLY A 102 12.66 -5.16 -12.82
C GLY A 102 11.41 -4.33 -12.52
N SER A 103 10.43 -4.37 -13.44
CA SER A 103 9.23 -3.57 -13.33
C SER A 103 8.25 -4.17 -12.30
N ASN A 104 7.85 -3.34 -11.34
CA ASN A 104 6.82 -3.65 -10.36
C ASN A 104 5.65 -2.68 -10.53
N GLY A 105 4.44 -3.22 -10.65
CA GLY A 105 3.21 -2.45 -10.86
C GLY A 105 2.33 -2.42 -9.62
N TYR A 106 1.71 -1.27 -9.38
CA TYR A 106 0.91 -0.99 -8.20
C TYR A 106 -0.38 -0.29 -8.61
N ASN A 107 -1.52 -0.80 -8.13
CA ASN A 107 -2.84 -0.20 -8.34
C ASN A 107 -3.29 0.52 -7.07
N LEU A 108 -3.86 1.71 -7.24
CA LEU A 108 -4.48 2.46 -6.14
C LEU A 108 -5.67 1.65 -5.60
N ASN A 109 -5.71 1.48 -4.29
CA ASN A 109 -6.84 0.83 -3.63
C ASN A 109 -7.99 1.82 -3.52
N PRO A 110 -9.25 1.39 -3.72
CA PRO A 110 -10.40 2.20 -3.36
C PRO A 110 -10.30 2.60 -1.89
N ALA A 111 -10.29 3.91 -1.61
CA ALA A 111 -10.32 4.40 -0.25
C ALA A 111 -11.65 3.95 0.41
N PRO A 112 -11.60 3.32 1.60
CA PRO A 112 -12.82 2.95 2.28
C PRO A 112 -13.57 4.20 2.77
N ALA A 113 -14.86 4.06 3.10
CA ALA A 113 -15.65 5.21 3.54
C ALA A 113 -15.13 5.81 4.86
N SER A 114 -15.29 7.13 5.04
CA SER A 114 -15.12 7.76 6.34
C SER A 114 -16.15 7.24 7.33
N VAL A 115 -15.77 7.12 8.60
CA VAL A 115 -16.67 6.71 9.68
C VAL A 115 -16.89 7.85 10.64
N SER A 116 -18.14 8.11 11.02
CA SER A 116 -18.46 9.16 11.99
C SER A 116 -17.77 8.92 13.33
N SER A 117 -17.25 10.00 13.95
CA SER A 117 -16.52 10.00 15.23
C SER A 117 -15.09 9.44 15.21
N PHE A 118 -14.59 9.02 14.05
CA PHE A 118 -13.19 8.61 13.86
C PHE A 118 -12.51 9.51 12.83
N GLN A 119 -11.20 9.65 12.94
CA GLN A 119 -10.41 10.34 11.91
C GLN A 119 -10.14 9.36 10.77
N GLY A 120 -9.61 9.83 9.64
CA GLY A 120 -9.33 8.97 8.49
C GLY A 120 -10.52 8.76 7.53
N PRO A 121 -10.40 7.83 6.56
CA PRO A 121 -9.39 6.79 6.41
C PRO A 121 -7.96 7.32 6.20
N ASN A 122 -6.99 6.76 6.94
CA ASN A 122 -5.57 6.99 6.69
C ASN A 122 -4.96 5.72 6.11
N ALA A 123 -4.50 5.75 4.86
CA ALA A 123 -3.85 4.60 4.26
C ALA A 123 -2.52 4.31 4.98
N LEU A 124 -2.31 3.05 5.35
CA LEU A 124 -1.09 2.60 6.02
C LEU A 124 -0.31 1.64 5.11
N ASP A 125 1.02 1.71 5.18
CA ASP A 125 1.88 0.81 4.41
C ASP A 125 1.95 -0.59 5.04
N ALA A 126 1.60 -0.72 6.33
CA ALA A 126 1.54 -1.96 7.08
C ALA A 126 0.48 -1.87 8.19
N VAL A 127 0.18 -2.99 8.85
CA VAL A 127 -0.80 -3.04 9.95
C VAL A 127 -0.15 -2.55 11.23
N ALA A 128 -0.76 -1.56 11.89
CA ALA A 128 -0.31 -1.04 13.17
C ALA A 128 -0.47 -2.10 14.27
N TYR A 129 0.48 -2.18 15.19
CA TYR A 129 0.38 -3.00 16.40
C TYR A 129 1.32 -2.51 17.49
N SER A 130 0.88 -2.53 18.74
CA SER A 130 1.73 -2.31 19.91
C SER A 130 1.06 -2.92 21.12
N SER A 131 1.74 -3.84 21.80
CA SER A 131 1.16 -4.60 22.92
C SER A 131 0.72 -3.71 24.09
N GLY A 132 1.31 -2.52 24.26
CA GLY A 132 0.98 -1.59 25.33
C GLY A 132 -0.34 -0.83 25.13
N ILE A 133 -0.81 -0.72 23.89
CA ILE A 133 -2.02 0.03 23.53
C ILE A 133 -3.07 -0.85 22.82
N TYR A 134 -2.71 -2.07 22.43
CA TYR A 134 -3.62 -3.04 21.84
C TYR A 134 -4.71 -3.45 22.84
N LEU A 135 -5.96 -3.44 22.40
CA LEU A 135 -7.13 -3.76 23.22
C LEU A 135 -7.74 -5.10 22.83
N ALA A 136 -8.03 -5.27 21.54
CA ALA A 136 -8.71 -6.44 21.03
C ALA A 136 -8.55 -6.55 19.52
N GLN A 137 -8.88 -7.73 18.99
CA GLN A 137 -9.00 -7.96 17.55
C GLN A 137 -10.34 -8.61 17.22
N GLN A 138 -10.84 -8.29 16.03
CA GLN A 138 -11.98 -8.97 15.43
C GLN A 138 -11.72 -9.25 13.96
N TYR A 139 -12.51 -10.16 13.42
CA TYR A 139 -12.33 -10.75 12.12
C TYR A 139 -13.68 -10.89 11.44
N PHE A 140 -13.77 -10.49 10.18
CA PHE A 140 -15.02 -10.46 9.44
C PHE A 140 -14.83 -10.98 8.01
N SER A 141 -15.88 -11.54 7.42
CA SER A 141 -15.83 -12.10 6.07
C SER A 141 -15.78 -11.04 4.96
N THR A 142 -16.23 -9.83 5.26
CA THR A 142 -16.33 -8.71 4.30
C THR A 142 -15.46 -7.55 4.74
N TYR A 143 -14.87 -6.84 3.77
CA TYR A 143 -14.15 -5.61 4.04
C TYR A 143 -15.14 -4.44 4.23
N ASP A 144 -15.69 -4.33 5.44
CA ASP A 144 -16.62 -3.26 5.84
C ASP A 144 -16.10 -2.58 7.12
N VAL A 145 -15.57 -1.36 6.94
CA VAL A 145 -14.97 -0.58 8.03
C VAL A 145 -15.95 -0.21 9.14
N THR A 146 -17.27 -0.25 8.88
CA THR A 146 -18.29 0.03 9.90
C THR A 146 -18.38 -1.09 10.95
N GLN A 147 -17.97 -2.32 10.61
CA GLN A 147 -17.88 -3.42 11.55
C GLN A 147 -16.79 -3.18 12.60
N CYS A 148 -15.65 -2.62 12.16
CA CYS A 148 -14.57 -2.22 13.06
C CYS A 148 -14.96 -1.09 14.00
N SER A 149 -15.62 -0.06 13.49
CA SER A 149 -16.04 1.07 14.32
C SER A 149 -17.13 0.69 15.33
N ALA A 150 -18.04 -0.20 14.94
CA ALA A 150 -19.02 -0.79 15.85
C ALA A 150 -18.31 -1.61 16.95
N ALA A 151 -17.31 -2.42 16.60
CA ALA A 151 -16.51 -3.17 17.57
C ALA A 151 -15.75 -2.25 18.54
N CYS A 152 -15.14 -1.17 18.04
CA CYS A 152 -14.45 -0.16 18.84
C CYS A 152 -15.41 0.54 19.81
N THR A 153 -16.59 0.95 19.33
CA THR A 153 -17.63 1.58 20.15
C THR A 153 -18.15 0.63 21.23
N ALA A 154 -18.42 -0.63 20.87
CA ALA A 154 -18.88 -1.65 21.80
C ALA A 154 -17.82 -1.97 22.86
N TYR A 155 -16.55 -2.02 22.49
CA TYR A 155 -15.43 -2.19 23.43
C TYR A 155 -15.42 -1.07 24.47
N THR A 156 -15.49 0.19 24.03
CA THR A 156 -15.52 1.36 24.91
C THR A 156 -16.70 1.31 25.88
N ALA A 157 -17.91 1.00 25.38
CA ALA A 157 -19.10 0.88 26.21
C ALA A 157 -18.95 -0.23 27.28
N LYS A 158 -18.40 -1.39 26.89
CA LYS A 158 -18.17 -2.50 27.81
C LYS A 158 -17.11 -2.17 28.86
N SER A 159 -15.99 -1.58 28.45
CA SER A 159 -14.91 -1.13 29.33
C SER A 159 -15.44 -0.16 30.40
N LYS A 160 -16.26 0.80 29.99
CA LYS A 160 -16.93 1.76 30.90
C LYS A 160 -17.88 1.06 31.88
N SER A 161 -18.73 0.15 31.41
CA SER A 161 -19.67 -0.60 32.25
C SER A 161 -18.96 -1.49 33.28
N THR A 162 -17.86 -2.15 32.88
CA THR A 162 -17.03 -2.95 33.78
C THR A 162 -16.36 -2.09 34.84
N ALA A 163 -15.79 -0.93 34.46
CA ALA A 163 -15.20 0.00 35.43
C ALA A 163 -16.21 0.49 36.47
N GLN A 164 -17.44 0.82 36.03
CA GLN A 164 -18.53 1.20 36.95
C GLN A 164 -18.88 0.07 37.92
N SER A 165 -19.02 -1.15 37.43
CA SER A 165 -19.34 -2.34 38.25
C SER A 165 -18.25 -2.61 39.29
N ASN A 166 -16.98 -2.38 38.91
CA ASN A 166 -15.82 -2.56 39.79
C ASN A 166 -15.50 -1.32 40.64
N LYS A 167 -16.31 -0.25 40.57
CA LYS A 167 -16.06 1.04 41.24
C LYS A 167 -14.69 1.64 40.92
N ALA A 168 -14.17 1.39 39.71
CA ALA A 168 -12.94 1.99 39.22
C ALA A 168 -13.20 3.42 38.72
N SER A 169 -12.24 4.32 38.93
CA SER A 169 -12.31 5.72 38.49
C SER A 169 -11.92 5.91 37.02
N THR A 170 -11.32 4.90 36.39
CA THR A 170 -10.80 4.95 35.02
C THR A 170 -11.21 3.71 34.22
N TYR A 171 -11.26 3.84 32.90
CA TYR A 171 -11.45 2.74 31.96
C TYR A 171 -10.60 2.97 30.71
N SER A 172 -10.33 1.91 29.93
CA SER A 172 -9.60 2.02 28.66
C SER A 172 -10.60 2.08 27.50
N PRO A 173 -10.84 3.23 26.88
CA PRO A 173 -11.62 3.33 25.65
C PRO A 173 -10.84 2.80 24.46
N CYS A 174 -11.55 2.37 23.42
CA CYS A 174 -11.00 2.25 22.07
C CYS A 174 -11.07 3.62 21.39
N ASN A 175 -9.90 4.14 21.01
CA ASN A 175 -9.73 5.47 20.41
C ASN A 175 -9.20 5.41 18.98
N TYR A 176 -8.86 4.22 18.49
CA TYR A 176 -8.41 3.99 17.13
C TYR A 176 -8.69 2.56 16.72
N PHE A 177 -8.94 2.34 15.44
CA PHE A 177 -8.93 1.01 14.86
C PHE A 177 -8.15 0.97 13.55
N ASN A 178 -7.42 -0.13 13.36
CA ASN A 178 -6.79 -0.46 12.09
C ASN A 178 -7.56 -1.60 11.43
N VAL A 179 -8.06 -1.33 10.23
CA VAL A 179 -8.72 -2.30 9.36
C VAL A 179 -7.75 -2.74 8.26
N PHE A 180 -7.74 -4.03 7.91
CA PHE A 180 -6.86 -4.59 6.87
C PHE A 180 -7.41 -5.91 6.32
N ASN A 181 -6.89 -6.36 5.18
CA ASN A 181 -7.18 -7.68 4.62
C ASN A 181 -6.13 -8.69 5.08
N LEU A 182 -6.59 -9.88 5.49
CA LEU A 182 -5.75 -11.07 5.55
C LEU A 182 -5.83 -11.74 4.17
N THR A 183 -4.69 -11.83 3.50
CA THR A 183 -4.60 -12.40 2.16
C THR A 183 -3.72 -13.64 2.16
N LEU A 184 -4.16 -14.67 1.42
CA LEU A 184 -3.42 -15.90 1.17
C LEU A 184 -3.32 -16.10 -0.33
N ASN A 185 -2.11 -16.29 -0.85
CA ASN A 185 -1.86 -16.42 -2.30
C ASN A 185 -2.48 -15.29 -3.14
N GLY A 186 -2.44 -14.06 -2.62
CA GLY A 186 -3.02 -12.87 -3.27
C GLY A 186 -4.54 -12.74 -3.16
N GLN A 187 -5.23 -13.71 -2.57
CA GLN A 187 -6.69 -13.70 -2.39
C GLN A 187 -7.06 -13.26 -0.98
N SER A 188 -7.97 -12.28 -0.86
CA SER A 188 -8.50 -11.88 0.45
C SER A 188 -9.34 -13.00 1.04
N GLN A 189 -9.03 -13.35 2.28
CA GLN A 189 -9.73 -14.40 3.03
C GLN A 189 -10.76 -13.78 3.97
N MET A 190 -10.40 -12.65 4.59
CA MET A 190 -11.17 -11.99 5.63
C MET A 190 -10.59 -10.61 5.93
N MET A 191 -11.40 -9.74 6.50
CA MET A 191 -11.00 -8.48 7.09
C MET A 191 -10.55 -8.70 8.54
N GLY A 192 -9.38 -8.16 8.88
CA GLY A 192 -8.89 -8.03 10.25
C GLY A 192 -9.16 -6.63 10.79
N CYS A 193 -9.42 -6.57 12.10
CA CYS A 193 -9.71 -5.35 12.82
C CYS A 193 -8.93 -5.32 14.12
N TYR A 194 -7.97 -4.42 14.28
CA TYR A 194 -7.24 -4.22 15.52
C TYR A 194 -7.69 -2.94 16.21
N LEU A 195 -8.01 -3.03 17.51
CA LEU A 195 -8.53 -1.96 18.33
C LEU A 195 -7.45 -1.46 19.29
N PHE A 196 -7.33 -0.14 19.44
CA PHE A 196 -6.26 0.48 20.22
C PHE A 196 -6.77 1.55 21.17
N SER A 197 -6.07 1.72 22.29
CA SER A 197 -6.43 2.65 23.37
C SER A 197 -6.02 4.10 23.11
N THR A 198 -5.14 4.33 22.14
CA THR A 198 -4.67 5.67 21.75
C THR A 198 -5.02 5.95 20.29
N SER A 199 -5.15 7.24 19.95
CA SER A 199 -5.51 7.68 18.59
C SER A 199 -4.35 7.64 17.59
N ASP A 200 -3.15 7.31 18.05
CA ASP A 200 -1.88 7.42 17.31
C ASP A 200 -1.22 6.06 17.05
N ALA A 201 -1.98 4.97 17.10
CA ALA A 201 -1.46 3.60 16.98
C ALA A 201 -0.63 3.37 15.70
N GLN A 202 -0.91 4.10 14.61
CA GLN A 202 -0.13 4.07 13.36
C GLN A 202 1.35 4.50 13.50
N ASN A 203 1.71 5.17 14.60
CA ASN A 203 3.08 5.65 14.83
C ASN A 203 3.95 4.64 15.60
N TYR A 204 3.41 3.47 15.98
CA TYR A 204 4.11 2.42 16.71
C TYR A 204 4.66 1.35 15.75
N ASP A 205 4.78 0.09 16.21
CA ASP A 205 5.25 -1.01 15.37
C ASP A 205 4.24 -1.34 14.28
N THR A 206 4.75 -1.93 13.20
CA THR A 206 3.92 -2.37 12.09
C THR A 206 4.29 -3.77 11.62
N TYR A 207 3.27 -4.50 11.16
CA TYR A 207 3.37 -5.88 10.71
C TYR A 207 2.80 -6.01 9.30
N ARG A 208 3.46 -6.83 8.49
CA ARG A 208 3.02 -7.15 7.12
C ARG A 208 2.50 -8.58 6.97
N THR A 209 2.67 -9.39 8.00
CA THR A 209 2.26 -10.80 8.01
C THR A 209 1.69 -11.17 9.36
N ALA A 210 0.70 -12.05 9.36
CA ALA A 210 0.21 -12.72 10.56
C ALA A 210 0.27 -14.24 10.37
N LYS A 211 0.49 -14.98 11.46
CA LYS A 211 0.53 -16.44 11.45
C LYS A 211 -0.69 -17.00 12.17
N GLY A 212 -1.46 -17.85 11.48
CA GLY A 212 -2.57 -18.60 12.05
C GLY A 212 -2.11 -19.68 13.03
N SER A 213 -3.05 -20.20 13.83
CA SER A 213 -2.79 -21.28 14.78
C SER A 213 -2.41 -22.60 14.10
N ASP A 214 -2.87 -22.80 12.87
CA ASP A 214 -2.51 -23.91 11.97
C ASP A 214 -1.12 -23.75 11.33
N GLY A 215 -0.46 -22.62 11.57
CA GLY A 215 0.83 -22.28 11.01
C GLY A 215 0.77 -21.55 9.67
N THR A 216 -0.41 -21.34 9.09
CA THR A 216 -0.60 -20.61 7.84
C THR A 216 -0.14 -19.16 8.00
N VAL A 217 0.66 -18.66 7.06
CA VAL A 217 1.11 -17.26 7.05
C VAL A 217 0.25 -16.46 6.06
N TYR A 218 -0.41 -15.43 6.58
CA TYR A 218 -1.21 -14.50 5.82
C TYR A 218 -0.43 -13.21 5.60
N ASN A 219 -0.51 -12.66 4.39
CA ASN A 219 -0.06 -11.30 4.12
C ASN A 219 -1.15 -10.32 4.57
N LEU A 220 -0.74 -9.28 5.28
CA LEU A 220 -1.60 -8.20 5.73
C LEU A 220 -1.53 -7.06 4.71
N THR A 221 -2.65 -6.80 4.04
CA THR A 221 -2.71 -5.85 2.93
C THR A 221 -3.87 -4.89 3.10
N ASN A 222 -3.94 -3.85 2.25
CA ASN A 222 -5.04 -2.90 2.23
C ASN A 222 -5.35 -2.31 3.63
N SER A 223 -4.31 -1.84 4.33
CA SER A 223 -4.41 -1.39 5.72
C SER A 223 -4.82 0.08 5.81
N TYR A 224 -5.82 0.39 6.62
CA TYR A 224 -6.30 1.74 6.90
C TYR A 224 -6.53 1.99 8.39
N GLY A 225 -6.12 3.17 8.84
CA GLY A 225 -6.29 3.67 10.19
C GLY A 225 -7.45 4.63 10.35
N TYR A 226 -8.15 4.52 11.48
CA TYR A 226 -9.28 5.36 11.88
C TYR A 226 -9.23 5.79 13.33
#